data_AF-A0A497LP06-F1
#
_entry.id   AF-A0A497LP06-F1
#
_cell.length_a   1.000
_cell.length_b   1.000
_cell.length_c   1.000
_cell.angle_alpha   90.00
_cell.angle_beta   90.00
_cell.angle_gamma   90.00
#
_symmetry.space_group_name_H-M   'P 1'
#
loop_
_entity.id
_entity.type
_entity.pdbx_description
1 polymer ?
#
loop_
_entity_poly.entity_id
_entity_poly.type
_entity_poly.pdbx_seq_one_letter_code
_entity_poly.pdbx_strand_id
1 'polypeptide(L)'
;MARVVRWSTKDSYYIQVNPDHTAYWFLFKEVYPDWDQVALRHNVVELNLPCPEFNTEEDLIEWVIDVLSLTKGEETFLRLYLNKVRRYHVLRS
;
A
#
# COMPACT_ATOMS: atom_id res chain seq x y z
N MET A 1 11.49 -5.40 -4.51
CA MET A 1 11.36 -4.28 -3.56
C MET A 1 9.99 -3.64 -3.71
N ALA A 2 9.29 -3.38 -2.60
CA ALA A 2 8.01 -2.69 -2.57
C ALA A 2 8.18 -1.26 -2.03
N ARG A 3 7.44 -0.29 -2.57
CA ARG A 3 7.47 1.13 -2.14
C ARG A 3 6.09 1.76 -2.27
N VAL A 4 5.71 2.58 -1.30
CA VAL A 4 4.54 3.46 -1.45
C VAL A 4 4.92 4.62 -2.36
N VAL A 5 4.09 4.88 -3.38
CA VAL A 5 4.33 5.89 -4.42
C VAL A 5 3.08 6.73 -4.60
N ARG A 6 3.25 8.05 -4.71
CA ARG A 6 2.19 8.97 -5.12
C ARG A 6 2.13 9.07 -6.65
N TRP A 7 0.98 8.81 -7.23
CA TRP A 7 0.69 9.02 -8.64
C TRP A 7 0.41 10.50 -8.90
N SER A 8 1.38 11.21 -9.47
CA SER A 8 1.33 12.67 -9.60
C SER A 8 0.16 13.21 -10.42
N THR A 9 -0.34 12.44 -11.41
CA THR A 9 -1.44 12.88 -12.29
C THR A 9 -2.84 12.52 -11.80
N LYS A 10 -2.97 11.59 -10.85
CA LYS A 10 -4.24 11.11 -10.30
C LYS A 10 -4.47 11.55 -8.86
N ASP A 11 -3.43 12.09 -8.22
CA ASP A 11 -3.41 12.40 -6.79
C ASP A 11 -3.80 11.20 -5.91
N SER A 12 -3.27 10.03 -6.25
CA SER A 12 -3.52 8.78 -5.54
C SER A 12 -2.20 8.14 -5.08
N TYR A 13 -2.30 7.16 -4.20
CA TYR A 13 -1.20 6.40 -3.62
C TYR A 13 -1.36 4.91 -3.94
N TYR A 14 -0.26 4.24 -4.26
CA TYR A 14 -0.22 2.81 -4.53
C TYR A 14 1.12 2.20 -4.09
N ILE A 15 1.18 0.87 -3.96
CA ILE A 15 2.45 0.16 -3.72
C ILE A 15 3.02 -0.33 -5.05
N GLN A 16 4.13 0.30 -5.47
CA GLN A 16 4.94 -0.18 -6.57
C GLN A 16 5.81 -1.36 -6.12
N VAL A 17 5.84 -2.43 -6.91
CA VAL A 17 6.63 -3.64 -6.62
C VAL A 17 7.52 -3.95 -7.81
N ASN A 18 8.81 -4.16 -7.55
CA ASN A 18 9.81 -4.55 -8.55
C ASN A 18 10.41 -5.93 -8.18
N PRO A 19 10.80 -6.77 -9.16
CA PRO A 19 10.88 -6.45 -10.60
C PRO A 19 9.55 -6.59 -11.36
N ASP A 20 8.61 -7.40 -10.87
CA ASP A 20 7.35 -7.65 -11.57
C ASP A 20 6.17 -7.19 -10.73
N HIS A 21 5.68 -5.99 -11.04
CA HIS A 21 4.56 -5.37 -10.34
C HIS A 21 3.25 -6.14 -10.57
N THR A 22 2.98 -6.49 -11.82
CA THR A 22 1.70 -7.08 -12.21
C THR A 22 1.58 -8.51 -11.68
N ALA A 23 2.63 -9.34 -11.84
CA ALA A 23 2.59 -10.72 -11.34
C ALA A 23 2.44 -10.79 -9.82
N TYR A 24 3.13 -9.91 -9.09
CA TYR A 24 2.98 -9.82 -7.64
C TYR A 24 1.53 -9.56 -7.23
N TRP A 25 0.89 -8.58 -7.86
CA TRP A 25 -0.47 -8.20 -7.49
C TRP A 25 -1.52 -9.23 -7.87
N PHE A 26 -1.33 -9.96 -8.98
CA PHE A 26 -2.19 -11.11 -9.26
C PHE A 26 -2.10 -12.17 -8.17
N LEU A 27 -0.89 -12.56 -7.78
CA LEU A 27 -0.70 -13.54 -6.69
C LEU A 27 -1.26 -13.03 -5.36
N PHE A 28 -1.08 -11.74 -5.05
CA PHE A 28 -1.63 -11.14 -3.85
C PHE A 28 -3.15 -11.31 -3.77
N LYS A 29 -3.86 -11.05 -4.87
CA LYS A 29 -5.32 -11.18 -4.95
C LYS A 29 -5.78 -12.65 -4.82
N GLU A 30 -4.96 -13.60 -5.25
CA GLU A 30 -5.23 -15.03 -5.05
C GLU A 30 -5.05 -15.46 -3.58
N VAL A 31 -4.02 -14.94 -2.92
CA VAL A 31 -3.71 -15.28 -1.51
C VAL A 31 -4.67 -14.60 -0.54
N TYR A 32 -5.10 -13.38 -0.84
CA TYR A 32 -5.98 -12.57 0.02
C TYR A 32 -7.30 -12.28 -0.69
N PRO A 33 -8.27 -13.21 -0.74
CA PRO A 33 -9.47 -13.07 -1.58
C PRO A 33 -10.39 -11.91 -1.17
N ASP A 34 -10.37 -11.49 0.10
CA ASP A 34 -11.20 -10.38 0.60
C ASP A 34 -10.52 -8.99 0.49
N TRP A 35 -9.40 -8.90 -0.24
CA TRP A 35 -8.60 -7.67 -0.35
C TRP A 35 -9.42 -6.46 -0.82
N ASP A 36 -10.38 -6.67 -1.71
CA ASP A 36 -11.22 -5.65 -2.34
C ASP A 36 -12.30 -5.14 -1.38
N GLN A 37 -12.96 -6.04 -0.67
CA GLN A 37 -13.92 -5.70 0.39
C GLN A 37 -13.24 -4.90 1.51
N VAL A 38 -11.99 -5.24 1.84
CA VAL A 38 -11.18 -4.47 2.80
C VAL A 38 -10.81 -3.11 2.20
N ALA A 39 -10.42 -3.04 0.92
CA ALA A 39 -10.08 -1.79 0.24
C ALA A 39 -11.25 -0.79 0.24
N LEU A 40 -12.48 -1.28 0.04
CA LEU A 40 -13.69 -0.46 0.10
C LEU A 40 -13.92 0.19 1.48
N ARG A 41 -13.49 -0.46 2.56
CA ARG A 41 -13.57 0.13 3.92
C ARG A 41 -12.53 1.23 4.16
N HIS A 42 -11.48 1.25 3.34
CA HIS A 42 -10.35 2.18 3.41
C HIS A 42 -10.32 3.15 2.24
N ASN A 43 -11.48 3.60 1.74
CA ASN A 43 -11.58 4.70 0.76
C ASN A 43 -10.78 4.51 -0.54
N VAL A 44 -10.69 3.26 -1.04
CA VAL A 44 -10.07 2.96 -2.33
C VAL A 44 -10.71 3.77 -3.47
N VAL A 45 -9.90 4.26 -4.40
CA VAL A 45 -10.36 5.05 -5.57
C VAL A 45 -10.23 4.33 -6.90
N GLU A 46 -9.36 3.32 -6.97
CA GLU A 46 -9.24 2.47 -8.14
C GLU A 46 -9.00 1.02 -7.71
N LEU A 47 -9.79 0.10 -8.29
CA LEU A 47 -9.75 -1.34 -8.01
C LEU A 47 -9.46 -2.17 -9.28
N ASN A 48 -9.70 -1.61 -10.47
CA ASN A 48 -9.67 -2.33 -11.74
C ASN A 48 -8.27 -2.44 -12.36
N LEU A 49 -7.28 -1.80 -11.73
CA LEU A 49 -5.87 -1.89 -12.11
C LEU A 49 -5.16 -3.01 -11.34
N PRO A 50 -3.95 -3.44 -11.73
CA PRO A 50 -3.33 -4.59 -11.08
C PRO A 50 -3.23 -4.39 -9.57
N CYS A 51 -2.99 -3.16 -9.10
CA CYS A 51 -3.03 -2.80 -7.69
C CYS A 51 -4.17 -1.82 -7.37
N PRO A 52 -4.68 -1.83 -6.13
CA PRO A 52 -5.54 -0.76 -5.66
C PRO A 52 -4.79 0.57 -5.52
N GLU A 53 -5.50 1.66 -5.73
CA GLU A 53 -5.02 3.03 -5.47
C GLU A 53 -5.91 3.72 -4.42
N PHE A 54 -5.32 4.59 -3.60
CA PHE A 54 -5.98 5.26 -2.48
C PHE A 54 -5.76 6.77 -2.51
N ASN A 55 -6.70 7.56 -1.98
CA ASN A 55 -6.55 9.03 -1.93
C ASN A 55 -5.44 9.48 -0.97
N THR A 56 -5.21 8.75 0.11
CA THR A 56 -4.19 9.09 1.10
C THR A 56 -3.21 7.95 1.30
N GLU A 57 -1.99 8.29 1.72
CA GLU A 57 -0.99 7.30 2.13
C GLU A 57 -1.48 6.48 3.34
N GLU A 58 -2.24 7.09 4.24
CA GLU A 58 -2.74 6.44 5.45
C GLU A 58 -3.80 5.39 5.13
N ASP A 59 -4.78 5.72 4.27
CA ASP A 59 -5.79 4.76 3.79
C ASP A 59 -5.14 3.51 3.18
N LEU A 60 -4.08 3.70 2.38
CA LEU A 60 -3.30 2.61 1.81
C LEU A 60 -2.61 1.76 2.90
N ILE A 61 -2.03 2.40 3.91
CA ILE A 61 -1.31 1.70 4.99
C ILE A 61 -2.28 0.90 5.85
N GLU A 62 -3.41 1.50 6.25
CA GLU A 62 -4.46 0.83 7.02
C GLU A 62 -5.05 -0.37 6.24
N TRP A 63 -5.26 -0.21 4.93
CA TRP A 63 -5.66 -1.31 4.07
C TRP A 63 -4.65 -2.47 4.09
N VAL A 64 -3.34 -2.20 4.00
CA VAL A 64 -2.32 -3.25 4.09
C VAL A 64 -2.35 -3.96 5.44
N ILE A 65 -2.49 -3.20 6.53
CA ILE A 65 -2.56 -3.74 7.89
C ILE A 65 -3.73 -4.73 8.01
N ASP A 66 -4.90 -4.33 7.54
CA ASP A 66 -6.12 -5.13 7.65
C ASP A 66 -6.10 -6.35 6.73
N VAL A 67 -5.70 -6.19 5.46
CA VAL A 67 -5.67 -7.32 4.50
C VAL A 67 -4.68 -8.39 4.94
N LEU A 68 -3.51 -7.98 5.43
CA LEU A 68 -2.50 -8.92 5.92
C LEU A 68 -2.78 -9.39 7.35
N SER A 69 -3.82 -8.85 8.00
CA SER A 69 -4.15 -9.12 9.40
C SER A 69 -2.93 -8.97 10.32
N LEU A 70 -2.17 -7.88 10.11
CA LEU A 70 -0.94 -7.64 10.85
C LEU A 70 -1.21 -7.56 12.34
N THR A 71 -0.36 -8.22 13.13
CA THR A 71 -0.34 -8.06 14.57
C THR A 71 0.05 -6.64 14.95
N LYS A 72 -0.26 -6.22 16.19
CA LYS A 72 0.12 -4.88 16.66
C LYS A 72 1.63 -4.61 16.58
N GLY A 73 2.45 -5.65 16.73
CA GLY A 73 3.90 -5.58 16.57
C GLY A 73 4.31 -5.31 15.13
N GLU A 74 3.74 -6.02 14.17
CA GLU A 74 4.02 -5.85 12.73
C GLU A 74 3.53 -4.50 12.22
N GLU A 75 2.35 -4.06 12.64
CA GLU A 75 1.82 -2.72 12.38
C GLU A 75 2.80 -1.63 12.87
N THR A 76 3.26 -1.76 14.12
CA THR A 76 4.22 -0.83 14.72
C THR A 76 5.53 -0.82 13.95
N PHE A 77 6.03 -2.00 13.56
CA PHE A 77 7.25 -2.14 12.77
C PHE A 77 7.13 -1.46 11.40
N LEU A 78 6.02 -1.70 10.68
CA LEU A 78 5.73 -1.09 9.38
C LEU A 78 5.71 0.45 9.49
N ARG A 79 4.96 0.99 10.47
CA ARG A 79 4.86 2.44 10.68
C ARG A 79 6.20 3.08 11.03
N LEU A 80 7.03 2.42 11.87
CA LEU A 80 8.38 2.90 12.18
C LEU A 80 9.27 2.93 10.94
N TYR A 81 9.21 1.90 10.10
CA TYR A 81 9.96 1.84 8.85
C TYR A 81 9.55 2.97 7.91
N LEU A 82 8.26 3.14 7.66
CA LEU A 82 7.74 4.19 6.77
C LEU A 82 8.10 5.60 7.29
N ASN A 83 7.98 5.84 8.60
CA ASN A 83 8.37 7.12 9.21
C ASN A 83 9.87 7.40 9.11
N LYS A 84 10.73 6.38 9.25
CA LYS A 84 12.17 6.51 9.02
C LYS A 84 12.44 6.91 7.57
N VAL A 85 11.84 6.21 6.60
CA VAL A 85 12.00 6.51 5.17
C VAL A 85 11.61 7.97 4.87
N ARG A 86 10.46 8.43 5.40
CA ARG A 86 10.02 9.84 5.26
C ARG A 86 11.09 10.83 5.76
N ARG A 87 11.64 10.62 6.96
CA ARG A 87 12.67 11.50 7.54
C ARG A 87 13.98 11.50 6.74
N TYR A 88 14.40 10.36 6.22
CA TYR A 88 15.61 10.28 5.39
C TYR A 88 15.48 11.03 4.07
N HIS A 89 14.30 11.05 3.47
CA HIS A 89 14.04 11.80 2.24
C HIS A 89 14.03 13.32 2.48
N VAL A 90 13.40 13.79 3.56
CA VAL A 90 13.38 15.22 3.92
C VAL A 90 14.78 15.78 4.20
N LEU A 91 15.67 15.00 4.81
CA LEU A 91 17.03 15.43 5.13
C LEU A 91 17.99 15.47 3.92
N ARG A 92 17.55 15.04 2.74
CA ARG A 92 18.39 14.93 1.53
C ARG A 92 17.83 15.67 0.31
N SER A 93 16.70 16.36 0.47
CA SER A 93 16.04 17.20 -0.54
C SER A 93 16.34 18.67 -0.37
#